data_AF-A0A0J6EAN2-F1
#
_entry.id   AF-A0A0J6EAN2-F1
#
_cell.length_a   1.000
_cell.length_b   1.000
_cell.length_c   1.000
_cell.angle_alpha   90.00
_cell.angle_beta   90.00
_cell.angle_gamma   90.00
#
_symmetry.space_group_name_H-M   'P 1'
#
loop_
_entity.id
_entity.type
_entity.pdbx_description
1 polymer ?
#
loop_
_entity_poly.entity_id
_entity_poly.type
_entity_poly.pdbx_seq_one_letter_code
_entity_poly.pdbx_strand_id
1 'polypeptide(L)'
;MRIGPGGGEAPQQAERQWRICAEALAQRLAGLKVKDLDEAEAIAERRGALEAELQQLRQAASAIPWARLQRDASDQQERRQRLAVALQPHAARLEQLRQRDELPEGREALEQWRDALAAAARQLEEQRSGWLDQLQQLRRSGAEQDQQQRSGEQRLQQLLGSLAALEERLHQLHERHGDLDGMDRQLAEQERELLRRREALTALEQQISSALEAAGCPAAADPGQLLSLLQAEKEALLTRRGQHQQAIQSLSAQDPTAAVEQSQAELEQADAACSRLELQARALQHLLRHLDEARRQLSERYSQPLTDAVTRYLDCLACPGYRPGLDFEPSAGLSNLQLSQGGEGFRFEELSGGMREQLNGALRLAMAELLQPAYDGVLPLLFDDAFTSSDPSRLSGLRRMLELAIEQGLQIVLLSCTPDLYAPLVQGGGMEHHLES
;
A
#
# COMPACT_ATOMS: atom_id res chain seq x y z
N MET A 1 121.09 -1.68 -43.76
CA MET A 1 121.28 -1.69 -42.29
C MET A 1 120.67 -2.98 -41.76
N ARG A 2 121.48 -3.83 -41.14
CA ARG A 2 121.07 -5.10 -40.52
C ARG A 2 120.38 -4.77 -39.19
N ILE A 3 119.16 -5.27 -38.97
CA ILE A 3 118.50 -5.23 -37.66
C ILE A 3 118.91 -6.50 -36.92
N GLY A 4 119.73 -6.35 -35.88
CA GLY A 4 120.18 -7.45 -35.02
C GLY A 4 119.13 -7.83 -33.97
N PRO A 5 119.17 -9.05 -33.42
CA PRO A 5 118.25 -9.51 -32.38
C PRO A 5 118.53 -8.74 -31.07
N GLY A 6 117.59 -7.90 -30.66
CA GLY A 6 117.67 -7.16 -29.41
C GLY A 6 117.23 -8.00 -28.19
N GLY A 7 118.07 -8.03 -27.16
CA GLY A 7 117.67 -8.11 -25.74
C GLY A 7 117.21 -9.46 -25.17
N GLY A 8 118.13 -10.18 -24.52
CA GLY A 8 117.88 -11.45 -23.80
C GLY A 8 117.11 -11.36 -22.47
N GLU A 9 116.48 -10.23 -22.13
CA GLU A 9 115.72 -10.05 -20.87
C GLU A 9 114.18 -10.18 -21.04
N ALA A 10 113.67 -10.05 -22.28
CA ALA A 10 112.25 -10.18 -22.59
C ALA A 10 111.62 -11.51 -22.13
N PRO A 11 112.25 -12.70 -22.30
CA PRO A 11 111.63 -13.95 -21.87
C PRO A 11 111.57 -14.11 -20.34
N GLN A 12 112.58 -13.63 -19.61
CA GLN A 12 112.62 -13.74 -18.14
C GLN A 12 111.63 -12.78 -17.47
N GLN A 13 111.44 -11.58 -18.03
CA GLN A 13 110.43 -10.62 -17.57
C GLN A 13 109.02 -11.14 -17.85
N ALA A 14 108.79 -11.73 -19.03
CA ALA A 14 107.51 -12.36 -19.37
C ALA A 14 107.19 -13.54 -18.44
N GLU A 15 108.18 -14.36 -18.07
CA GLU A 15 107.98 -15.49 -17.14
C GLU A 15 107.64 -15.03 -15.72
N ARG A 16 108.29 -13.97 -15.22
CA ARG A 16 107.96 -13.37 -13.91
C ARG A 16 106.55 -12.77 -13.91
N GLN A 17 106.18 -12.05 -14.97
CA GLN A 17 104.83 -11.51 -15.11
C GLN A 17 103.79 -12.62 -15.19
N TRP A 18 104.07 -13.71 -15.92
CA TRP A 18 103.19 -14.87 -15.98
C TRP A 18 102.98 -15.51 -14.61
N ARG A 19 104.03 -15.69 -13.80
CA ARG A 19 103.90 -16.25 -12.44
C ARG A 19 103.04 -15.37 -11.52
N ILE A 20 103.26 -14.06 -11.53
CA ILE A 20 102.46 -13.10 -10.74
C ILE A 20 100.98 -13.16 -11.15
N CYS A 21 100.70 -13.17 -12.47
CA CYS A 21 99.34 -13.28 -12.97
C CYS A 21 98.69 -14.64 -12.65
N ALA A 22 99.46 -15.74 -12.71
CA ALA A 22 98.99 -17.08 -12.37
C ALA A 22 98.65 -17.22 -10.87
N GLU A 23 99.49 -16.68 -9.98
CA GLU A 23 99.20 -16.64 -8.54
C GLU A 23 97.96 -15.78 -8.24
N ALA A 24 97.83 -14.61 -8.88
CA ALA A 24 96.67 -13.75 -8.72
C ALA A 24 95.37 -14.42 -9.22
N LEU A 25 95.41 -15.16 -10.34
CA LEU A 25 94.30 -15.95 -10.85
C LEU A 25 93.91 -17.05 -9.86
N ALA A 26 94.89 -17.81 -9.35
CA ALA A 26 94.66 -18.88 -8.40
C ALA A 26 94.05 -18.37 -7.08
N GLN A 27 94.49 -17.22 -6.58
CA GLN A 27 93.89 -16.58 -5.40
C GLN A 27 92.43 -16.17 -5.64
N ARG A 28 92.10 -15.64 -6.82
CA ARG A 28 90.72 -15.27 -7.16
C ARG A 28 89.81 -16.49 -7.33
N LEU A 29 90.27 -17.54 -8.00
CA LEU A 29 89.53 -18.80 -8.12
C LEU A 29 89.30 -19.46 -6.76
N ALA A 30 90.30 -19.48 -5.88
CA ALA A 30 90.16 -19.96 -4.51
C ALA A 30 89.16 -19.14 -3.70
N GLY A 31 89.17 -17.81 -3.85
CA GLY A 31 88.20 -16.90 -3.21
C GLY A 31 86.76 -17.14 -3.67
N LEU A 32 86.56 -17.47 -4.96
CA LEU A 32 85.26 -17.82 -5.53
C LEU A 32 84.87 -19.30 -5.30
N LYS A 33 85.78 -20.13 -4.78
CA LYS A 33 85.64 -21.58 -4.59
C LYS A 33 85.38 -22.34 -5.88
N VAL A 34 86.04 -21.94 -6.96
CA VAL A 34 85.90 -22.52 -8.31
C VAL A 34 87.21 -23.15 -8.75
N LYS A 35 87.17 -24.24 -9.51
CA LYS A 35 88.35 -25.02 -9.92
C LYS A 35 89.13 -24.35 -11.05
N ASP A 36 88.43 -23.74 -11.99
CA ASP A 36 88.99 -23.11 -13.19
C ASP A 36 88.14 -21.92 -13.66
N LEU A 37 88.62 -21.22 -14.69
CA LEU A 37 87.92 -20.09 -15.26
C LEU A 37 86.60 -20.50 -15.94
N ASP A 38 86.59 -21.66 -16.59
CA ASP A 38 85.42 -22.19 -17.30
C ASP A 38 84.24 -22.45 -16.35
N GLU A 39 84.49 -23.03 -15.17
CA GLU A 39 83.47 -23.23 -14.14
C GLU A 39 82.99 -21.87 -13.57
N ALA A 40 83.84 -20.84 -13.53
CA ALA A 40 83.46 -19.51 -13.06
C ALA A 40 82.56 -18.79 -14.07
N GLU A 41 82.86 -18.91 -15.36
CA GLU A 41 82.04 -18.40 -16.46
C GLU A 41 80.69 -19.11 -16.50
N ALA A 42 80.66 -20.44 -16.40
CA ALA A 42 79.40 -21.21 -16.36
C ALA A 42 78.50 -20.82 -15.17
N ILE A 43 79.08 -20.57 -13.99
CA ILE A 43 78.34 -20.09 -12.81
C ILE A 43 77.80 -18.67 -13.06
N ALA A 44 78.59 -17.79 -13.66
CA ALA A 44 78.19 -16.42 -13.98
C ALA A 44 77.04 -16.38 -15.00
N GLU A 45 77.13 -17.19 -16.07
CA GLU A 45 76.06 -17.33 -17.07
C GLU A 45 74.77 -17.88 -16.45
N ARG A 46 74.87 -18.94 -15.63
CA ARG A 46 73.71 -19.53 -14.95
C ARG A 46 73.07 -18.54 -13.97
N ARG A 47 73.88 -17.76 -13.25
CA ARG A 47 73.39 -16.70 -12.38
C ARG A 47 72.68 -15.61 -13.16
N GLY A 48 73.26 -15.15 -14.28
CA GLY A 48 72.64 -14.14 -15.15
C GLY A 48 71.30 -14.62 -15.73
N ALA A 49 71.21 -15.87 -16.16
CA ALA A 49 69.96 -16.47 -16.63
C ALA A 49 68.88 -16.50 -15.53
N LEU A 50 69.24 -16.92 -14.32
CA LEU A 50 68.32 -16.94 -13.18
C LEU A 50 67.90 -15.55 -12.74
N GLU A 51 68.80 -14.56 -12.76
CA GLU A 51 68.48 -13.16 -12.45
C GLU A 51 67.51 -12.57 -13.49
N ALA A 52 67.71 -12.87 -14.78
CA ALA A 52 66.80 -12.46 -15.85
C ALA A 52 65.41 -13.12 -15.71
N GLU A 53 65.35 -14.42 -15.43
CA GLU A 53 64.09 -15.15 -15.20
C GLU A 53 63.35 -14.59 -13.98
N LEU A 54 64.06 -14.32 -12.88
CA LEU A 54 63.49 -13.74 -11.68
C LEU A 54 62.96 -12.31 -11.95
N GLN A 55 63.66 -11.51 -12.76
CA GLN A 55 63.19 -10.19 -13.16
C GLN A 55 61.93 -10.27 -14.03
N GLN A 56 61.86 -11.21 -14.98
CA GLN A 56 60.67 -11.45 -15.79
C GLN A 56 59.47 -11.90 -14.93
N LEU A 57 59.68 -12.83 -14.00
CA LEU A 57 58.63 -13.28 -13.07
C LEU A 57 58.14 -12.15 -12.17
N ARG A 58 59.03 -11.26 -11.69
CA ARG A 58 58.64 -10.07 -10.92
C ARG A 58 57.82 -9.08 -11.74
N GLN A 59 58.22 -8.83 -12.99
CA GLN A 59 57.45 -7.97 -13.90
C GLN A 59 56.06 -8.57 -14.16
N ALA A 60 55.99 -9.86 -14.48
CA ALA A 60 54.72 -10.57 -14.66
C ALA A 60 53.84 -10.52 -13.41
N ALA A 61 54.41 -10.73 -12.22
CA ALA A 61 53.68 -10.66 -10.95
C ALA A 61 53.19 -9.24 -10.61
N SER A 62 53.96 -8.20 -10.97
CA SER A 62 53.56 -6.80 -10.77
C SER A 62 52.44 -6.35 -11.71
N ALA A 63 52.32 -6.98 -12.88
CA ALA A 63 51.23 -6.75 -13.82
C ALA A 63 49.89 -7.35 -13.37
N ILE A 64 49.92 -8.32 -12.45
CA ILE A 64 48.71 -8.89 -11.86
C ILE A 64 48.19 -7.91 -10.81
N PRO A 65 46.94 -7.42 -10.93
CA PRO A 65 46.37 -6.49 -9.97
C PRO A 65 45.88 -7.25 -8.72
N TRP A 66 46.82 -7.76 -7.91
CA TRP A 66 46.54 -8.58 -6.72
C TRP A 66 45.57 -7.91 -5.75
N ALA A 67 45.74 -6.62 -5.49
CA ALA A 67 44.84 -5.86 -4.61
C ALA A 67 43.41 -5.72 -5.17
N ARG A 68 43.23 -5.81 -6.50
CA ARG A 68 41.90 -5.83 -7.12
C ARG A 68 41.28 -7.21 -7.02
N LEU A 69 42.04 -8.26 -7.34
CA LEU A 69 41.57 -9.64 -7.24
C LEU A 69 41.22 -10.03 -5.79
N GLN A 70 41.99 -9.56 -4.80
CA GLN A 70 41.68 -9.76 -3.38
C GLN A 70 40.38 -9.04 -2.97
N ARG A 71 40.17 -7.80 -3.43
CA ARG A 71 38.91 -7.06 -3.20
C ARG A 71 37.72 -7.73 -3.88
N ASP A 72 37.87 -8.13 -5.15
CA ASP A 72 36.81 -8.82 -5.88
C ASP A 72 36.46 -10.15 -5.19
N ALA A 73 37.46 -10.87 -4.66
CA ALA A 73 37.24 -12.10 -3.90
C ALA A 73 36.52 -11.85 -2.56
N SER A 74 36.92 -10.82 -1.80
CA SER A 74 36.24 -10.45 -0.55
C SER A 74 34.80 -10.02 -0.80
N ASP A 75 34.56 -9.18 -1.82
CA ASP A 75 33.22 -8.71 -2.19
C ASP A 75 32.31 -9.88 -2.60
N GLN A 76 32.84 -10.83 -3.37
CA GLN A 76 32.09 -12.05 -3.73
C GLN A 76 31.81 -12.92 -2.51
N GLN A 77 32.75 -13.04 -1.58
CA GLN A 77 32.57 -13.80 -0.33
C GLN A 77 31.47 -13.18 0.52
N GLU A 78 31.47 -11.86 0.71
CA GLU A 78 30.43 -11.13 1.44
C GLU A 78 29.07 -11.28 0.77
N ARG A 79 28.99 -11.14 -0.57
CA ARG A 79 27.74 -11.36 -1.31
C ARG A 79 27.20 -12.77 -1.11
N ARG A 80 28.07 -13.78 -1.14
CA ARG A 80 27.67 -15.18 -0.88
C ARG A 80 27.16 -15.36 0.55
N GLN A 81 27.80 -14.74 1.54
CA GLN A 81 27.33 -14.79 2.92
C GLN A 81 25.97 -14.11 3.10
N ARG A 82 25.78 -12.90 2.54
CA ARG A 82 24.50 -12.18 2.55
C ARG A 82 23.38 -13.01 1.90
N LEU A 83 23.65 -13.61 0.75
CA LEU A 83 22.71 -14.52 0.09
C LEU A 83 22.41 -15.75 0.94
N ALA A 84 23.41 -16.37 1.56
CA ALA A 84 23.20 -17.52 2.43
C ALA A 84 22.31 -17.17 3.63
N VAL A 85 22.53 -16.02 4.28
CA VAL A 85 21.70 -15.51 5.38
C VAL A 85 20.28 -15.23 4.90
N ALA A 86 20.11 -14.56 3.76
CA ALA A 86 18.78 -14.29 3.19
C ALA A 86 18.00 -15.57 2.85
N LEU A 87 18.69 -16.66 2.52
CA LEU A 87 18.08 -17.96 2.23
C LEU A 87 17.79 -18.79 3.50
N GLN A 88 18.39 -18.50 4.66
CA GLN A 88 18.19 -19.27 5.90
C GLN A 88 16.72 -19.39 6.31
N PRO A 89 15.90 -18.33 6.32
CA PRO A 89 14.47 -18.43 6.65
C PRO A 89 13.69 -19.33 5.69
N HIS A 90 14.18 -19.47 4.46
CA HIS A 90 13.57 -20.27 3.41
C HIS A 90 14.12 -21.70 3.34
N ALA A 91 15.16 -22.04 4.12
CA ALA A 91 15.82 -23.34 4.08
C ALA A 91 14.85 -24.50 4.41
N ALA A 92 14.02 -24.34 5.43
CA ALA A 92 13.00 -25.35 5.78
C ALA A 92 11.98 -25.56 4.66
N ARG A 93 11.63 -24.49 3.93
CA ARG A 93 10.66 -24.54 2.84
C ARG A 93 11.25 -25.12 1.56
N LEU A 94 12.52 -24.83 1.27
CA LEU A 94 13.28 -25.47 0.21
C LEU A 94 13.43 -26.98 0.45
N GLU A 95 13.67 -27.39 1.70
CA GLU A 95 13.76 -28.80 2.06
C GLU A 95 12.42 -29.53 1.90
N GLN A 96 11.31 -28.89 2.28
CA GLN A 96 9.96 -29.42 2.02
C GLN A 96 9.66 -29.56 0.52
N LEU A 97 10.08 -28.60 -0.31
CA LEU A 97 9.89 -28.66 -1.76
C LEU A 97 10.74 -29.78 -2.40
N ARG A 98 11.97 -29.98 -1.91
CA ARG A 98 12.83 -31.10 -2.32
C ARG A 98 12.23 -32.45 -1.97
N GLN A 99 11.70 -32.61 -0.76
CA GLN A 99 11.05 -33.86 -0.35
C GLN A 99 9.81 -34.22 -1.18
N ARG A 100 9.19 -33.23 -1.81
CA ARG A 100 8.02 -33.40 -2.68
C ARG A 100 8.38 -33.58 -4.16
N ASP A 101 9.67 -33.57 -4.52
CA ASP A 101 10.15 -33.55 -5.91
C ASP A 101 9.56 -32.39 -6.74
N GLU A 102 9.16 -31.31 -6.07
CA GLU A 102 8.54 -30.13 -6.70
C GLU A 102 9.59 -29.08 -7.10
N LEU A 103 10.87 -29.30 -6.79
CA LEU A 103 11.95 -28.37 -7.07
C LEU A 103 12.59 -28.67 -8.43
N PRO A 104 12.51 -27.76 -9.42
CA PRO A 104 13.17 -27.95 -10.70
C PRO A 104 14.70 -27.95 -10.51
N GLU A 105 15.38 -28.86 -11.20
CA GLU A 105 16.85 -28.89 -11.25
C GLU A 105 17.37 -28.07 -12.43
N GLY A 106 18.43 -27.29 -12.18
CA GLY A 106 19.05 -26.45 -13.20
C GLY A 106 18.42 -25.06 -13.31
N ARG A 107 19.24 -24.11 -13.78
CA ARG A 107 18.88 -22.69 -13.81
C ARG A 107 17.68 -22.39 -14.69
N GLU A 108 17.64 -22.97 -15.89
CA GLU A 108 16.58 -22.71 -16.88
C GLU A 108 15.22 -23.20 -16.38
N ALA A 109 15.18 -24.38 -15.75
CA ALA A 109 13.95 -24.94 -15.20
C ALA A 109 13.43 -24.11 -14.01
N LEU A 110 14.32 -23.57 -13.16
CA LEU A 110 13.96 -22.65 -12.07
C LEU A 110 13.42 -21.31 -12.58
N GLU A 111 14.01 -20.75 -13.64
CA GLU A 111 13.53 -19.51 -14.26
C GLU A 111 12.12 -19.72 -14.85
N GLN A 112 11.89 -20.83 -15.58
CA GLN A 112 10.57 -21.19 -16.10
C GLN A 112 9.53 -21.40 -14.98
N TRP A 113 9.92 -22.08 -13.90
CA TRP A 113 9.04 -22.34 -12.77
C TRP A 113 8.65 -21.05 -12.03
N ARG A 114 9.60 -20.11 -11.84
CA ARG A 114 9.32 -18.78 -11.30
C ARG A 114 8.33 -18.01 -12.17
N ASP A 115 8.53 -18.04 -13.49
CA ASP A 115 7.67 -17.32 -14.42
C ASP A 115 6.26 -17.93 -14.46
N ALA A 116 6.14 -19.26 -14.38
CA ALA A 116 4.87 -19.96 -14.25
C ALA A 116 4.14 -19.60 -12.94
N LEU A 117 4.85 -19.54 -11.81
CA LEU A 117 4.29 -19.09 -10.52
C LEU A 117 3.83 -17.64 -10.58
N ALA A 118 4.59 -16.76 -11.23
CA ALA A 118 4.21 -15.36 -11.42
C ALA A 118 2.96 -15.23 -12.30
N ALA A 119 2.83 -16.04 -13.36
CA ALA A 119 1.63 -16.08 -14.19
C ALA A 119 0.40 -16.60 -13.42
N ALA A 120 0.57 -17.68 -12.65
CA ALA A 120 -0.50 -18.22 -11.81
C ALA A 120 -0.97 -17.22 -10.74
N ALA A 121 -0.04 -16.48 -10.12
CA ALA A 121 -0.37 -15.43 -9.15
C ALA A 121 -1.21 -14.31 -9.78
N ARG A 122 -0.83 -13.82 -10.98
CA ARG A 122 -1.61 -12.82 -11.72
C ARG A 122 -3.01 -13.33 -12.05
N GLN A 123 -3.13 -14.58 -12.51
CA GLN A 123 -4.43 -15.17 -12.82
C GLN A 123 -5.34 -15.27 -11.59
N LEU A 124 -4.78 -15.60 -10.43
CA LEU A 124 -5.53 -15.61 -9.16
C LEU A 124 -5.97 -14.20 -8.74
N GLU A 125 -5.13 -13.18 -8.95
CA GLU A 125 -5.49 -11.78 -8.68
C GLU A 125 -6.61 -11.29 -9.59
N GLU A 126 -6.58 -11.62 -10.89
CA GLU A 126 -7.65 -11.33 -11.84
C GLU A 126 -8.95 -12.04 -11.49
N GLN A 127 -8.89 -13.31 -11.08
CA GLN A 127 -10.07 -14.01 -10.57
C GLN A 127 -10.62 -13.32 -9.33
N ARG A 128 -9.75 -12.92 -8.39
CA ARG A 128 -10.16 -12.22 -7.16
C ARG A 128 -10.85 -10.90 -7.47
N SER A 129 -10.32 -10.09 -8.39
CA SER A 129 -11.00 -8.84 -8.81
C SER A 129 -12.35 -9.13 -9.45
N GLY A 130 -12.44 -10.14 -10.32
CA GLY A 130 -13.71 -10.59 -10.89
C GLY A 130 -14.76 -10.98 -9.83
N TRP A 131 -14.37 -11.74 -8.80
CA TRP A 131 -15.26 -12.08 -7.68
C TRP A 131 -15.72 -10.85 -6.87
N LEU A 132 -14.83 -9.87 -6.66
CA LEU A 132 -15.16 -8.64 -5.96
C LEU A 132 -16.18 -7.80 -6.75
N ASP A 133 -16.01 -7.70 -8.06
CA ASP A 133 -16.95 -6.98 -8.93
C ASP A 133 -18.32 -7.66 -8.95
N GLN A 134 -18.37 -8.99 -9.04
CA GLN A 134 -19.63 -9.76 -8.93
C GLN A 134 -20.33 -9.54 -7.58
N LEU A 135 -19.57 -9.53 -6.48
CA LEU A 135 -20.12 -9.26 -5.15
C LEU A 135 -20.70 -7.85 -5.04
N GLN A 136 -20.03 -6.85 -5.63
CA GLN A 136 -20.55 -5.48 -5.69
C GLN A 136 -21.83 -5.38 -6.51
N GLN A 137 -21.90 -6.08 -7.66
CA GLN A 137 -23.11 -6.14 -8.47
C GLN A 137 -24.28 -6.76 -7.71
N LEU A 138 -24.06 -7.90 -7.03
CA LEU A 138 -25.10 -8.55 -6.22
C LEU A 138 -25.59 -7.65 -5.06
N ARG A 139 -24.69 -6.87 -4.44
CA ARG A 139 -25.08 -5.89 -3.41
C ARG A 139 -25.95 -4.76 -3.98
N ARG A 140 -25.63 -4.28 -5.19
CA ARG A 140 -26.45 -3.24 -5.84
C ARG A 140 -27.84 -3.76 -6.18
N SER A 141 -27.94 -4.96 -6.77
CA SER A 141 -29.24 -5.56 -7.08
C SER A 141 -30.06 -5.84 -5.82
N GLY A 142 -29.43 -6.28 -4.72
CA GLY A 142 -30.12 -6.45 -3.44
C GLY A 142 -30.66 -5.13 -2.88
N ALA A 143 -29.87 -4.05 -2.92
CA ALA A 143 -30.32 -2.72 -2.50
C ALA A 143 -31.49 -2.18 -3.35
N GLU A 144 -31.48 -2.46 -4.67
CA GLU A 144 -32.59 -2.12 -5.56
C GLU A 144 -33.86 -2.89 -5.21
N GLN A 145 -33.75 -4.19 -4.91
CA GLN A 145 -34.87 -5.03 -4.48
C GLN A 145 -35.47 -4.55 -3.15
N ASP A 146 -34.64 -4.26 -2.15
CA ASP A 146 -35.07 -3.71 -0.86
C ASP A 146 -35.82 -2.38 -1.03
N GLN A 147 -35.34 -1.52 -1.92
CA GLN A 147 -36.01 -0.25 -2.23
C GLN A 147 -37.37 -0.48 -2.89
N GLN A 148 -37.46 -1.43 -3.82
CA GLN A 148 -38.73 -1.81 -4.45
C GLN A 148 -39.72 -2.36 -3.41
N GLN A 149 -39.28 -3.25 -2.53
CA GLN A 149 -40.12 -3.83 -1.48
C GLN A 149 -40.66 -2.75 -0.53
N ARG A 150 -39.80 -1.87 -0.02
CA ARG A 150 -40.22 -0.74 0.84
C ARG A 150 -41.23 0.17 0.14
N SER A 151 -41.04 0.44 -1.15
CA SER A 151 -42.00 1.23 -1.92
C SER A 151 -43.35 0.51 -2.09
N GLY A 152 -43.34 -0.82 -2.23
CA GLY A 152 -44.52 -1.67 -2.26
C GLY A 152 -45.28 -1.66 -0.93
N GLU A 153 -44.56 -1.84 0.19
CA GLU A 153 -45.12 -1.78 1.54
C GLU A 153 -45.77 -0.43 1.84
N GLN A 154 -45.12 0.67 1.47
CA GLN A 154 -45.69 2.02 1.60
C GLN A 154 -46.99 2.17 0.80
N ARG A 155 -47.06 1.64 -0.43
CA ARG A 155 -48.29 1.64 -1.23
C ARG A 155 -49.38 0.80 -0.58
N LEU A 156 -49.05 -0.37 -0.04
CA LEU A 156 -49.98 -1.22 0.68
C LEU A 156 -50.56 -0.49 1.90
N GLN A 157 -49.72 0.14 2.71
CA GLN A 157 -50.15 0.94 3.86
C GLN A 157 -51.08 2.10 3.46
N GLN A 158 -50.78 2.79 2.36
CA GLN A 158 -51.66 3.84 1.82
C GLN A 158 -53.03 3.29 1.41
N LEU A 159 -53.06 2.13 0.74
CA LEU A 159 -54.31 1.48 0.33
C LEU A 159 -55.13 1.02 1.56
N LEU A 160 -54.51 0.41 2.56
CA LEU A 160 -55.16 0.01 3.81
C LEU A 160 -55.75 1.23 4.54
N GLY A 161 -55.01 2.34 4.62
CA GLY A 161 -55.52 3.59 5.19
C GLY A 161 -56.73 4.13 4.42
N SER A 162 -56.72 4.04 3.08
CA SER A 162 -57.86 4.46 2.25
C SER A 162 -59.10 3.57 2.43
N LEU A 163 -58.90 2.26 2.62
CA LEU A 163 -59.98 1.32 2.89
C LEU A 163 -60.59 1.58 4.27
N ALA A 164 -59.77 1.77 5.30
CA ALA A 164 -60.25 2.10 6.64
C ALA A 164 -61.10 3.40 6.64
N ALA A 165 -60.64 4.42 5.91
CA ALA A 165 -61.39 5.67 5.75
C ALA A 165 -62.74 5.47 5.02
N LEU A 166 -62.80 4.58 4.03
CA LEU A 166 -64.04 4.22 3.32
C LEU A 166 -65.00 3.42 4.21
N GLU A 167 -64.48 2.47 4.99
CA GLU A 167 -65.25 1.69 5.96
C GLU A 167 -65.86 2.59 7.03
N GLU A 168 -65.08 3.51 7.59
CA GLU A 168 -65.59 4.47 8.58
C GLU A 168 -66.66 5.39 7.98
N ARG A 169 -66.49 5.80 6.71
CA ARG A 169 -67.49 6.60 6.00
C ARG A 169 -68.78 5.82 5.73
N LEU A 170 -68.68 4.53 5.41
CA LEU A 170 -69.83 3.63 5.28
C LEU A 170 -70.54 3.42 6.61
N HIS A 171 -69.78 3.31 7.71
CA HIS A 171 -70.34 3.18 9.06
C HIS A 171 -71.08 4.46 9.48
N GLN A 172 -70.49 5.63 9.26
CA GLN A 172 -71.14 6.92 9.50
C GLN A 172 -72.42 7.11 8.66
N LEU A 173 -72.42 6.63 7.42
CA LEU A 173 -73.63 6.63 6.59
C LEU A 173 -74.69 5.70 7.17
N HIS A 174 -74.33 4.47 7.58
CA HIS A 174 -75.24 3.56 8.26
C HIS A 174 -75.80 4.13 9.57
N GLU A 175 -74.99 4.79 10.40
CA GLU A 175 -75.47 5.40 11.65
C GLU A 175 -76.43 6.57 11.40
N ARG A 176 -76.15 7.41 10.39
CA ARG A 176 -76.98 8.58 10.07
C ARG A 176 -78.31 8.23 9.42
N HIS A 177 -78.31 7.17 8.63
CA HIS A 177 -79.41 6.85 7.73
C HIS A 177 -80.13 5.54 8.11
N GLY A 178 -79.58 4.77 9.05
CA GLY A 178 -80.08 3.44 9.39
C GLY A 178 -79.63 2.40 8.37
N ASP A 179 -79.99 1.14 8.65
CA ASP A 179 -79.83 0.04 7.69
C ASP A 179 -80.67 0.32 6.43
N LEU A 180 -80.25 -0.18 5.27
CA LEU A 180 -81.01 -0.02 4.02
C LEU A 180 -82.44 -0.53 4.18
N ASP A 181 -82.62 -1.64 4.91
CA ASP A 181 -83.92 -2.20 5.28
C ASP A 181 -84.75 -1.25 6.19
N GLY A 182 -84.09 -0.43 6.99
CA GLY A 182 -84.74 0.59 7.83
C GLY A 182 -85.20 1.78 7.00
N MET A 183 -84.38 2.22 6.03
CA MET A 183 -84.75 3.25 5.07
C MET A 183 -85.91 2.81 4.17
N ASP A 184 -85.91 1.56 3.71
CA ASP A 184 -86.99 0.98 2.91
C ASP A 184 -88.30 0.87 3.71
N ARG A 185 -88.22 0.55 5.01
CA ARG A 185 -89.40 0.59 5.89
C ARG A 185 -89.91 2.01 6.08
N GLN A 186 -89.04 3.00 6.29
CA GLN A 186 -89.41 4.41 6.39
C GLN A 186 -90.02 4.93 5.08
N LEU A 187 -89.44 4.57 3.93
CA LEU A 187 -89.98 4.86 2.61
C LEU A 187 -91.36 4.23 2.45
N ALA A 188 -91.53 2.95 2.77
CA ALA A 188 -92.83 2.27 2.70
C ALA A 188 -93.87 2.89 3.66
N GLU A 189 -93.45 3.37 4.83
CA GLU A 189 -94.31 4.03 5.81
C GLU A 189 -94.72 5.43 5.33
N GLN A 190 -93.78 6.20 4.75
CA GLN A 190 -94.07 7.47 4.09
C GLN A 190 -94.90 7.29 2.82
N GLU A 191 -94.69 6.23 2.06
CA GLU A 191 -95.52 5.86 0.91
C GLU A 191 -96.94 5.53 1.34
N ARG A 192 -97.13 4.78 2.43
CA ARG A 192 -98.44 4.52 3.02
C ARG A 192 -99.09 5.81 3.53
N GLU A 193 -98.33 6.71 4.13
CA GLU A 193 -98.84 8.01 4.57
C GLU A 193 -99.19 8.91 3.38
N LEU A 194 -98.38 8.91 2.33
CA LEU A 194 -98.70 9.53 1.04
C LEU A 194 -99.94 8.91 0.42
N LEU A 195 -100.13 7.60 0.51
CA LEU A 195 -101.31 6.91 0.02
C LEU A 195 -102.54 7.32 0.81
N ARG A 196 -102.47 7.42 2.14
CA ARG A 196 -103.56 7.96 2.99
C ARG A 196 -103.85 9.42 2.68
N ARG A 197 -102.82 10.25 2.47
CA ARG A 197 -102.98 11.65 2.07
C ARG A 197 -103.56 11.76 0.66
N ARG A 198 -103.17 10.87 -0.25
CA ARG A 198 -103.75 10.73 -1.59
C ARG A 198 -105.19 10.25 -1.52
N GLU A 199 -105.54 9.31 -0.65
CA GLU A 199 -106.91 8.86 -0.42
C GLU A 199 -107.78 10.02 0.11
N ALA A 200 -107.25 10.78 1.08
CA ALA A 200 -107.90 11.99 1.59
C ALA A 200 -108.03 13.07 0.50
N LEU A 201 -107.00 13.25 -0.34
CA LEU A 201 -107.04 14.11 -1.52
C LEU A 201 -108.05 13.59 -2.53
N THR A 202 -108.14 12.29 -2.80
CA THR A 202 -109.12 11.71 -3.72
C THR A 202 -110.54 11.81 -3.16
N ALA A 203 -110.74 11.78 -1.84
CA ALA A 203 -112.03 12.05 -1.22
C ALA A 203 -112.41 13.54 -1.37
N LEU A 204 -111.44 14.45 -1.23
CA LEU A 204 -111.59 15.87 -1.55
C LEU A 204 -111.82 16.10 -3.05
N GLU A 205 -111.13 15.35 -3.91
CA GLU A 205 -111.26 15.38 -5.36
C GLU A 205 -112.56 14.74 -5.80
N GLN A 206 -113.15 13.79 -5.08
CA GLN A 206 -114.50 13.27 -5.30
C GLN A 206 -115.57 14.28 -4.88
N GLN A 207 -115.32 15.04 -3.81
CA GLN A 207 -116.14 16.20 -3.46
C GLN A 207 -116.06 17.27 -4.57
N ILE A 208 -114.88 17.49 -5.14
CA ILE A 208 -114.66 18.38 -6.30
C ILE A 208 -115.16 17.76 -7.61
N SER A 209 -115.14 16.42 -7.79
CA SER A 209 -115.61 15.72 -8.99
C SER A 209 -117.12 15.65 -9.02
N SER A 210 -117.80 15.56 -7.88
CA SER A 210 -119.26 15.80 -7.82
C SER A 210 -119.62 17.24 -8.21
N ALA A 211 -118.69 18.20 -8.02
CA ALA A 211 -118.81 19.57 -8.51
C ALA A 211 -118.37 19.74 -9.98
N LEU A 212 -117.54 18.83 -10.52
CA LEU A 212 -117.03 18.83 -11.90
C LEU A 212 -117.69 17.78 -12.81
N GLU A 213 -118.60 16.95 -12.32
CA GLU A 213 -119.61 16.22 -13.11
C GLU A 213 -120.64 17.20 -13.72
N ALA A 214 -120.58 18.48 -13.34
CA ALA A 214 -121.16 19.61 -14.06
C ALA A 214 -120.29 20.16 -15.22
N ALA A 215 -119.04 19.70 -15.38
CA ALA A 215 -118.12 20.17 -16.41
C ALA A 215 -117.09 19.08 -16.76
N GLY A 216 -117.51 18.10 -17.55
CA GLY A 216 -116.71 16.93 -17.88
C GLY A 216 -115.42 17.21 -18.66
N CYS A 217 -114.38 16.40 -18.38
CA CYS A 217 -113.38 15.91 -19.33
C CYS A 217 -112.52 14.79 -18.68
N PRO A 218 -111.85 13.93 -19.47
CA PRO A 218 -111.53 12.55 -19.07
C PRO A 218 -110.06 12.26 -18.67
N ALA A 219 -109.96 11.15 -17.93
CA ALA A 219 -108.88 10.18 -17.64
C ALA A 219 -107.46 10.32 -18.25
N ALA A 220 -106.44 9.99 -17.43
CA ALA A 220 -105.59 8.78 -17.59
C ALA A 220 -104.36 8.78 -16.65
N ALA A 221 -103.95 7.61 -16.15
CA ALA A 221 -102.53 7.22 -15.97
C ALA A 221 -102.39 5.70 -15.76
N ASP A 222 -101.31 5.14 -16.30
CA ASP A 222 -101.15 3.75 -16.75
C ASP A 222 -100.27 2.90 -15.79
N PRO A 223 -100.76 1.76 -15.25
CA PRO A 223 -100.08 0.94 -14.22
C PRO A 223 -98.83 0.17 -14.69
N GLY A 224 -98.49 0.17 -15.98
CA GLY A 224 -97.35 -0.57 -16.53
C GLY A 224 -95.97 -0.06 -16.11
N GLN A 225 -95.84 1.22 -15.73
CA GLN A 225 -94.55 1.83 -15.39
C GLN A 225 -94.03 1.43 -14.00
N LEU A 226 -94.94 1.08 -13.07
CA LEU A 226 -94.55 0.70 -11.71
C LEU A 226 -93.91 -0.70 -11.67
N LEU A 227 -94.40 -1.61 -12.53
CA LEU A 227 -93.88 -2.98 -12.64
C LEU A 227 -92.48 -3.04 -13.26
N SER A 228 -92.17 -2.16 -14.22
CA SER A 228 -90.83 -2.12 -14.83
C SER A 228 -89.77 -1.56 -13.88
N LEU A 229 -90.14 -0.61 -13.02
CA LEU A 229 -89.24 -0.06 -11.99
C LEU A 229 -88.87 -1.12 -10.94
N LEU A 230 -89.85 -1.88 -10.45
CA LEU A 230 -89.61 -2.94 -9.47
C LEU A 230 -88.78 -4.09 -10.06
N GLN A 231 -88.91 -4.38 -11.35
CA GLN A 231 -88.07 -5.36 -12.04
C GLN A 231 -86.63 -4.88 -12.21
N ALA A 232 -86.44 -3.60 -12.56
CA ALA A 232 -85.11 -2.99 -12.66
C ALA A 232 -84.39 -2.95 -11.30
N GLU A 233 -85.12 -2.68 -10.22
CA GLU A 233 -84.57 -2.65 -8.86
C GLU A 233 -84.10 -4.04 -8.39
N LYS A 234 -84.90 -5.09 -8.66
CA LYS A 234 -84.52 -6.47 -8.39
C LYS A 234 -83.25 -6.87 -9.16
N GLU A 235 -83.14 -6.51 -10.43
CA GLU A 235 -81.97 -6.81 -11.26
C GLU A 235 -80.71 -6.07 -10.75
N ALA A 236 -80.87 -4.83 -10.29
CA ALA A 236 -79.79 -4.07 -9.66
C ALA A 236 -79.28 -4.72 -8.36
N LEU A 237 -80.19 -5.20 -7.51
CA LEU A 237 -79.84 -5.88 -6.25
C LEU A 237 -79.14 -7.22 -6.49
N LEU A 238 -79.58 -8.01 -7.47
CA LEU A 238 -78.91 -9.26 -7.85
C LEU A 238 -77.50 -9.02 -8.40
N THR A 239 -77.32 -7.95 -9.17
CA THR A 239 -76.02 -7.55 -9.71
C THR A 239 -75.05 -7.14 -8.59
N ARG A 240 -75.51 -6.33 -7.63
CA ARG A 240 -74.72 -5.98 -6.43
C ARG A 240 -74.31 -7.21 -5.62
N ARG A 241 -75.24 -8.14 -5.40
CA ARG A 241 -74.94 -9.39 -4.68
C ARG A 241 -73.85 -10.21 -5.37
N GLY A 242 -73.91 -10.33 -6.70
CA GLY A 242 -72.89 -10.99 -7.50
C GLY A 242 -71.52 -10.34 -7.37
N GLN A 243 -71.45 -9.00 -7.44
CA GLN A 243 -70.21 -8.24 -7.27
C GLN A 243 -69.57 -8.46 -5.88
N HIS A 244 -70.37 -8.46 -4.80
CA HIS A 244 -69.87 -8.73 -3.46
C HIS A 244 -69.38 -10.17 -3.29
N GLN A 245 -70.10 -11.16 -3.84
CA GLN A 245 -69.65 -12.55 -3.81
C GLN A 245 -68.33 -12.75 -4.56
N GLN A 246 -68.17 -12.08 -5.70
CA GLN A 246 -66.95 -12.15 -6.50
C GLN A 246 -65.76 -11.48 -5.79
N ALA A 247 -65.99 -10.37 -5.09
CA ALA A 247 -64.99 -9.71 -4.25
C ALA A 247 -64.55 -10.59 -3.06
N ILE A 248 -65.50 -11.27 -2.41
CA ILE A 248 -65.18 -12.21 -1.31
C ILE A 248 -64.39 -13.40 -1.85
N GLN A 249 -64.77 -13.96 -3.00
CA GLN A 249 -64.03 -15.06 -3.63
C GLN A 249 -62.61 -14.65 -4.04
N SER A 250 -62.43 -13.45 -4.59
CA SER A 250 -61.09 -12.95 -4.95
C SER A 250 -60.20 -12.70 -3.74
N LEU A 251 -60.79 -12.26 -2.62
CA LEU A 251 -60.09 -12.09 -1.34
C LEU A 251 -59.72 -13.44 -0.70
N SER A 252 -60.57 -14.47 -0.85
CA SER A 252 -60.29 -15.82 -0.34
C SER A 252 -59.33 -16.64 -1.22
N ALA A 253 -59.15 -16.23 -2.49
CA ALA A 253 -58.25 -16.90 -3.44
C ALA A 253 -56.77 -16.55 -3.23
N GLN A 254 -56.48 -15.49 -2.47
CA GLN A 254 -55.15 -15.19 -1.98
C GLN A 254 -55.03 -15.83 -0.60
N ASP A 255 -54.00 -16.65 -0.38
CA ASP A 255 -53.72 -17.24 0.93
C ASP A 255 -52.87 -16.25 1.74
N PRO A 256 -53.47 -15.44 2.62
CA PRO A 256 -52.75 -14.42 3.37
C PRO A 256 -51.74 -15.04 4.34
N THR A 257 -51.95 -16.29 4.76
CA THR A 257 -51.04 -16.99 5.68
C THR A 257 -49.76 -17.36 4.95
N ALA A 258 -49.87 -17.89 3.74
CA ALA A 258 -48.70 -18.16 2.89
C ALA A 258 -47.92 -16.88 2.55
N ALA A 259 -48.61 -15.75 2.30
CA ALA A 259 -47.95 -14.46 2.05
C ALA A 259 -47.19 -13.94 3.28
N VAL A 260 -47.75 -14.09 4.48
CA VAL A 260 -47.09 -13.71 5.74
C VAL A 260 -45.88 -14.60 6.02
N GLU A 261 -46.00 -15.92 5.84
CA GLU A 261 -44.89 -16.87 5.99
C GLU A 261 -43.74 -16.55 5.02
N GLN A 262 -44.08 -16.21 3.77
CA GLN A 262 -43.08 -15.83 2.78
C GLN A 262 -42.36 -14.53 3.16
N SER A 263 -43.10 -13.48 3.56
CA SER A 263 -42.48 -12.23 4.01
C SER A 263 -41.65 -12.39 5.29
N GLN A 264 -42.04 -13.28 6.19
CA GLN A 264 -41.25 -13.61 7.38
C GLN A 264 -39.94 -14.32 7.00
N ALA A 265 -39.98 -15.28 6.08
CA ALA A 265 -38.78 -15.96 5.59
C ALA A 265 -37.82 -14.99 4.87
N GLU A 266 -38.35 -14.04 4.09
CA GLU A 266 -37.57 -13.00 3.44
C GLU A 266 -36.89 -12.08 4.47
N LEU A 267 -37.60 -11.70 5.54
CA LEU A 267 -37.03 -10.92 6.65
C LEU A 267 -35.89 -11.67 7.35
N GLU A 268 -36.09 -12.95 7.70
CA GLU A 268 -35.06 -13.77 8.36
C GLU A 268 -33.81 -13.91 7.51
N GLN A 269 -33.97 -14.08 6.18
CA GLN A 269 -32.86 -14.13 5.25
C GLN A 269 -32.11 -12.79 5.16
N ALA A 270 -32.84 -11.67 5.12
CA ALA A 270 -32.26 -10.34 5.12
C ALA A 270 -31.48 -10.05 6.41
N ASP A 271 -32.03 -10.43 7.57
CA ASP A 271 -31.37 -10.26 8.87
C ASP A 271 -30.09 -11.11 9.00
N ALA A 272 -30.14 -12.36 8.52
CA ALA A 272 -28.96 -13.22 8.47
C ALA A 272 -27.87 -12.63 7.54
N ALA A 273 -28.27 -12.10 6.39
CA ALA A 273 -27.36 -11.45 5.46
C ALA A 273 -26.74 -10.18 6.06
N CYS A 274 -27.55 -9.34 6.72
CA CYS A 274 -27.11 -8.14 7.41
C CYS A 274 -26.08 -8.46 8.50
N SER A 275 -26.40 -9.43 9.36
CA SER A 275 -25.51 -9.89 10.43
C SER A 275 -24.15 -10.38 9.90
N ARG A 276 -24.15 -11.13 8.78
CA ARG A 276 -22.92 -11.58 8.12
C ARG A 276 -22.10 -10.41 7.58
N LEU A 277 -22.76 -9.42 6.96
CA LEU A 277 -22.10 -8.23 6.43
C LEU A 277 -21.52 -7.35 7.55
N GLU A 278 -22.24 -7.19 8.65
CA GLU A 278 -21.73 -6.46 9.81
C GLU A 278 -20.49 -7.12 10.40
N LEU A 279 -20.48 -8.45 10.53
CA LEU A 279 -19.31 -9.18 11.01
C LEU A 279 -18.10 -8.94 10.11
N GLN A 280 -18.29 -9.01 8.78
CA GLN A 280 -17.24 -8.73 7.80
C GLN A 280 -16.75 -7.28 7.87
N ALA A 281 -17.67 -6.31 8.00
CA ALA A 281 -17.32 -4.90 8.12
C ALA A 281 -16.50 -4.63 9.39
N ARG A 282 -16.90 -5.20 10.53
CA ARG A 282 -16.15 -5.10 11.79
C ARG A 282 -14.76 -5.72 11.63
N ALA A 283 -14.65 -6.91 11.03
CA ALA A 283 -13.36 -7.56 10.78
C ALA A 283 -12.43 -6.70 9.90
N LEU A 284 -12.96 -6.11 8.82
CA LEU A 284 -12.21 -5.21 7.93
C LEU A 284 -11.78 -3.93 8.64
N GLN A 285 -12.65 -3.33 9.47
CA GLN A 285 -12.30 -2.15 10.27
C GLN A 285 -11.22 -2.46 11.32
N HIS A 286 -11.22 -3.66 11.90
CA HIS A 286 -10.14 -4.12 12.78
C HIS A 286 -8.84 -4.26 12.00
N LEU A 287 -8.87 -4.91 10.83
CA LEU A 287 -7.70 -5.09 9.98
C LEU A 287 -7.11 -3.76 9.51
N LEU A 288 -7.94 -2.81 9.08
CA LEU A 288 -7.49 -1.48 8.66
C LEU A 288 -6.79 -0.74 9.81
N ARG A 289 -7.39 -0.73 11.00
CA ARG A 289 -6.77 -0.13 12.20
C ARG A 289 -5.42 -0.77 12.53
N HIS A 290 -5.32 -2.09 12.46
CA HIS A 290 -4.05 -2.79 12.71
C HIS A 290 -2.99 -2.48 11.65
N LEU A 291 -3.38 -2.35 10.38
CA LEU A 291 -2.47 -1.96 9.31
C LEU A 291 -1.98 -0.53 9.47
N ASP A 292 -2.86 0.42 9.80
CA ASP A 292 -2.47 1.81 10.02
C ASP A 292 -1.54 1.94 11.23
N GLU A 293 -1.84 1.24 12.31
CA GLU A 293 -0.96 1.19 13.48
C GLU A 293 0.41 0.57 13.14
N ALA A 294 0.44 -0.55 12.41
CA ALA A 294 1.69 -1.17 11.97
C ALA A 294 2.49 -0.25 11.04
N ARG A 295 1.83 0.48 10.13
CA ARG A 295 2.48 1.49 9.27
C ARG A 295 3.06 2.63 10.09
N ARG A 296 2.33 3.12 11.09
CA ARG A 296 2.80 4.19 11.98
C ARG A 296 4.01 3.73 12.79
N GLN A 297 3.95 2.54 13.38
CA GLN A 297 5.05 1.94 14.12
C GLN A 297 6.29 1.73 13.25
N LEU A 298 6.12 1.28 12.00
CA LEU A 298 7.24 1.17 11.05
C LEU A 298 7.83 2.55 10.76
N SER A 299 6.99 3.55 10.46
CA SER A 299 7.46 4.90 10.19
C SER A 299 8.27 5.45 11.36
N GLU A 300 7.71 5.42 12.58
CA GLU A 300 8.37 5.88 13.80
C GLU A 300 9.68 5.11 14.08
N ARG A 301 9.69 3.77 13.92
CA ARG A 301 10.87 2.93 14.17
C ARG A 301 12.07 3.29 13.29
N TYR A 302 11.83 3.78 12.06
CA TYR A 302 12.90 4.15 11.13
C TYR A 302 13.20 5.64 11.13
N SER A 303 12.19 6.51 11.26
CA SER A 303 12.38 7.96 11.24
C SER A 303 12.90 8.50 12.58
N GLN A 304 12.40 8.03 13.73
CA GLN A 304 12.78 8.59 15.03
C GLN A 304 14.27 8.46 15.34
N PRO A 305 14.93 7.29 15.20
CA PRO A 305 16.35 7.18 15.52
C PRO A 305 17.21 8.14 14.69
N LEU A 306 16.84 8.33 13.42
CA LEU A 306 17.52 9.27 12.52
C LEU A 306 17.24 10.72 12.92
N THR A 307 15.99 11.08 13.15
CA THR A 307 15.59 12.42 13.62
C THR A 307 16.29 12.79 14.92
N ASP A 308 16.38 11.88 15.88
CA ASP A 308 17.07 12.09 17.16
C ASP A 308 18.57 12.27 16.96
N ALA A 309 19.19 11.43 16.12
CA ALA A 309 20.60 11.55 15.79
C ALA A 309 20.91 12.89 15.08
N VAL A 310 20.12 13.28 14.09
CA VAL A 310 20.25 14.58 13.40
C VAL A 310 20.09 15.72 14.39
N THR A 311 19.11 15.64 15.29
CA THR A 311 18.88 16.67 16.32
C THR A 311 20.11 16.89 17.18
N ARG A 312 20.78 15.81 17.64
CA ARG A 312 22.02 15.94 18.45
C ARG A 312 23.13 16.68 17.71
N TYR A 313 23.32 16.41 16.42
CA TYR A 313 24.31 17.12 15.60
C TYR A 313 23.91 18.58 15.36
N LEU A 314 22.63 18.85 15.11
CA LEU A 314 22.13 20.21 14.94
C LEU A 314 22.23 21.05 16.21
N ASP A 315 22.01 20.46 17.40
CA ASP A 315 22.13 21.13 18.69
C ASP A 315 23.57 21.59 18.97
N CYS A 316 24.59 21.04 18.27
CA CYS A 316 25.96 21.54 18.33
C CYS A 316 26.16 22.87 17.59
N LEU A 317 25.33 23.12 16.58
CA LEU A 317 25.33 24.38 15.85
C LEU A 317 24.79 25.48 16.77
N ALA A 318 25.32 26.70 16.68
CA ALA A 318 24.96 27.84 17.52
C ALA A 318 23.53 28.38 17.27
N CYS A 319 22.59 27.54 16.86
CA CYS A 319 21.21 27.85 16.55
C CYS A 319 20.26 26.91 17.32
N PRO A 320 19.92 27.25 18.57
CA PRO A 320 19.03 26.42 19.38
C PRO A 320 17.60 26.42 18.81
N GLY A 321 16.96 25.25 18.86
CA GLY A 321 15.52 25.11 18.59
C GLY A 321 15.14 24.65 17.19
N TYR A 322 16.10 24.28 16.34
CA TYR A 322 15.80 23.56 15.11
C TYR A 322 15.43 22.10 15.41
N ARG A 323 14.32 21.64 14.83
CA ARG A 323 13.86 20.25 14.94
C ARG A 323 13.67 19.66 13.55
N PRO A 324 14.47 18.65 13.17
CA PRO A 324 14.32 17.99 11.89
C PRO A 324 13.03 17.16 11.89
N GLY A 325 12.37 17.10 10.74
CA GLY A 325 11.25 16.22 10.46
C GLY A 325 11.61 15.33 9.27
N LEU A 326 11.31 14.04 9.40
CA LEU A 326 11.53 13.03 8.38
C LEU A 326 10.38 12.04 8.44
N ASP A 327 9.82 11.72 7.29
CA ASP A 327 8.82 10.68 7.14
C ASP A 327 9.48 9.42 6.58
N PHE A 328 8.87 8.27 6.84
CA PHE A 328 9.27 7.01 6.22
C PHE A 328 8.06 6.33 5.59
N GLU A 329 8.18 6.05 4.29
CA GLU A 329 7.23 5.22 3.56
C GLU A 329 7.91 3.92 3.09
N PRO A 330 7.31 2.74 3.30
CA PRO A 330 7.91 1.47 2.87
C PRO A 330 8.23 1.38 1.37
N SER A 331 7.47 2.09 0.52
CA SER A 331 7.64 2.11 -0.94
C SER A 331 8.69 3.11 -1.43
N ALA A 332 8.90 4.21 -0.70
CA ALA A 332 9.74 5.33 -1.14
C ALA A 332 10.98 5.56 -0.26
N GLY A 333 11.02 4.94 0.92
CA GLY A 333 12.06 5.16 1.93
C GLY A 333 11.82 6.43 2.75
N LEU A 334 12.91 7.04 3.19
CA LEU A 334 12.88 8.30 3.95
C LEU A 334 12.56 9.47 3.02
N SER A 335 11.62 10.32 3.42
CA SER A 335 11.13 11.44 2.63
C SER A 335 10.77 12.65 3.50
N ASN A 336 10.32 13.74 2.87
CA ASN A 336 9.82 14.95 3.54
C ASN A 336 10.78 15.56 4.56
N LEU A 337 12.08 15.62 4.22
CA LEU A 337 13.07 16.29 5.05
C LEU A 337 12.68 17.76 5.26
N GLN A 338 12.37 18.10 6.50
CA GLN A 338 11.94 19.41 6.92
C GLN A 338 12.73 19.85 8.15
N LEU A 339 12.79 21.15 8.36
CA LEU A 339 13.38 21.74 9.54
C LEU A 339 12.41 22.73 10.15
N SER A 340 12.03 22.51 11.40
CA SER A 340 11.11 23.39 12.11
C SER A 340 11.83 24.26 13.13
N GLN A 341 11.40 25.52 13.27
CA GLN A 341 11.89 26.46 14.27
C GLN A 341 10.70 27.28 14.79
N GLY A 342 10.47 27.28 16.11
CA GLY A 342 9.41 28.09 16.71
C GLY A 342 7.98 27.79 16.22
N GLY A 343 7.75 26.62 15.62
CA GLY A 343 6.46 26.20 15.06
C GLY A 343 6.31 26.40 13.55
N GLU A 344 7.23 27.12 12.91
CA GLU A 344 7.29 27.21 11.44
C GLU A 344 8.17 26.09 10.88
N GLY A 345 7.66 25.36 9.88
CA GLY A 345 8.37 24.29 9.19
C GLY A 345 8.86 24.75 7.81
N PHE A 346 10.16 24.58 7.56
CA PHE A 346 10.79 24.89 6.29
C PHE A 346 11.16 23.58 5.59
N ARG A 347 10.77 23.45 4.31
CA ARG A 347 11.25 22.35 3.47
C ARG A 347 12.71 22.56 3.13
N PHE A 348 13.41 21.47 2.81
CA PHE A 348 14.84 21.50 2.51
C PHE A 348 15.21 22.55 1.44
N GLU A 349 14.38 22.72 0.41
CA GLU A 349 14.62 23.67 -0.69
C GLU A 349 14.46 25.15 -0.27
N GLU A 350 13.72 25.40 0.81
CA GLU A 350 13.41 26.74 1.33
C GLU A 350 14.53 27.26 2.25
N LEU A 351 15.46 26.39 2.65
CA LEU A 351 16.58 26.72 3.53
C LEU A 351 17.67 27.52 2.79
N SER A 352 18.35 28.40 3.53
CA SER A 352 19.54 29.11 3.02
C SER A 352 20.66 28.13 2.67
N GLY A 353 21.59 28.54 1.79
CA GLY A 353 22.70 27.66 1.34
C GLY A 353 23.51 27.07 2.49
N GLY A 354 23.98 27.91 3.42
CA GLY A 354 24.71 27.44 4.60
C GLY A 354 23.89 26.55 5.52
N MET A 355 22.57 26.78 5.65
CA MET A 355 21.70 25.91 6.47
C MET A 355 21.46 24.55 5.79
N ARG A 356 21.33 24.52 4.46
CA ARG A 356 21.26 23.27 3.69
C ARG A 356 22.54 22.46 3.84
N GLU A 357 23.71 23.08 3.74
CA GLU A 357 25.00 22.42 3.96
C GLU A 357 25.10 21.83 5.37
N GLN A 358 24.74 22.61 6.40
CA GLN A 358 24.75 22.18 7.79
C GLN A 358 23.79 21.02 8.06
N LEU A 359 22.53 21.12 7.60
CA LEU A 359 21.54 20.06 7.75
C LEU A 359 21.96 18.79 7.00
N ASN A 360 22.52 18.93 5.81
CA ASN A 360 22.97 17.79 5.01
C ASN A 360 24.22 17.12 5.63
N GLY A 361 25.13 17.90 6.21
CA GLY A 361 26.23 17.40 7.01
C GLY A 361 25.73 16.61 8.22
N ALA A 362 24.87 17.22 9.04
CA ALA A 362 24.26 16.57 10.20
C ALA A 362 23.51 15.29 9.84
N LEU A 363 22.77 15.30 8.72
CA LEU A 363 22.06 14.13 8.21
C LEU A 363 23.01 12.98 7.85
N ARG A 364 24.09 13.28 7.12
CA ARG A 364 25.08 12.26 6.75
C ARG A 364 25.82 11.70 7.96
N LEU A 365 26.18 12.54 8.92
CA LEU A 365 26.78 12.10 10.19
C LEU A 365 25.82 11.17 10.94
N ALA A 366 24.56 11.59 11.11
CA ALA A 366 23.53 10.78 11.76
C ALA A 366 23.28 9.44 11.07
N MET A 367 23.19 9.45 9.73
CA MET A 367 23.06 8.21 8.95
C MET A 367 24.27 7.30 9.15
N ALA A 368 25.48 7.85 9.11
CA ALA A 368 26.69 7.04 9.29
C ALA A 368 26.76 6.45 10.70
N GLU A 369 26.41 7.23 11.73
CA GLU A 369 26.36 6.79 13.12
C GLU A 369 25.35 5.65 13.34
N LEU A 370 24.19 5.72 12.70
CA LEU A 370 23.17 4.66 12.82
C LEU A 370 23.52 3.41 12.02
N LEU A 371 24.26 3.57 10.92
CA LEU A 371 24.61 2.47 10.03
C LEU A 371 25.92 1.80 10.40
N GLN A 372 26.88 2.49 11.04
CA GLN A 372 28.20 1.92 11.37
C GLN A 372 28.15 0.55 12.07
N PRO A 373 27.19 0.20 12.97
CA PRO A 373 27.16 -1.13 13.59
C PRO A 373 26.87 -2.26 12.59
N ALA A 374 26.21 -1.96 11.47
CA ALA A 374 25.98 -2.91 10.38
C ALA A 374 27.21 -3.10 9.46
N TYR A 375 28.25 -2.29 9.64
CA TYR A 375 29.50 -2.30 8.88
C TYR A 375 30.72 -2.46 9.82
N ASP A 376 30.63 -3.40 10.77
CA ASP A 376 31.70 -3.72 11.74
C ASP A 376 32.23 -2.51 12.55
N GLY A 377 31.37 -1.51 12.75
CA GLY A 377 31.72 -0.28 13.47
C GLY A 377 32.52 0.72 12.65
N VAL A 378 32.68 0.50 11.33
CA VAL A 378 33.50 1.36 10.46
C VAL A 378 32.72 1.80 9.24
N LEU A 379 32.33 3.07 9.22
CA LEU A 379 31.71 3.71 8.07
C LEU A 379 32.31 5.11 7.85
N PRO A 380 33.40 5.23 7.07
CA PRO A 380 34.10 6.49 6.91
C PRO A 380 33.28 7.47 6.07
N LEU A 381 33.33 8.75 6.44
CA LEU A 381 32.70 9.83 5.71
C LEU A 381 33.75 10.75 5.07
N LEU A 382 33.58 11.02 3.78
CA LEU A 382 34.39 11.99 3.04
C LEU A 382 33.56 13.25 2.80
N PHE A 383 34.04 14.38 3.34
CA PHE A 383 33.51 15.70 3.05
C PHE A 383 34.50 16.45 2.15
N ASP A 384 34.07 16.80 0.94
CA ASP A 384 34.85 17.56 -0.03
C ASP A 384 34.26 18.98 -0.16
N ASP A 385 34.97 19.97 0.40
CA ASP A 385 34.55 21.38 0.46
C ASP A 385 33.08 21.59 0.93
N ALA A 386 32.61 20.73 1.83
CA ALA A 386 31.19 20.58 2.15
C ALA A 386 30.55 21.75 2.92
N PHE A 387 31.35 22.69 3.42
CA PHE A 387 30.91 23.76 4.33
C PHE A 387 31.37 25.16 3.89
N THR A 388 31.58 25.35 2.59
CA THR A 388 32.08 26.61 2.00
C THR A 388 31.17 27.82 2.26
N SER A 389 29.87 27.61 2.47
CA SER A 389 28.89 28.69 2.66
C SER A 389 28.60 29.00 4.14
N SER A 390 29.36 28.42 5.08
CA SER A 390 29.14 28.63 6.52
C SER A 390 29.85 29.88 7.05
N ASP A 391 29.09 30.78 7.68
CA ASP A 391 29.63 32.00 8.29
C ASP A 391 30.65 31.71 9.42
N PRO A 392 31.65 32.59 9.64
CA PRO A 392 32.68 32.42 10.68
C PRO A 392 32.13 32.22 12.10
N SER A 393 30.96 32.81 12.40
CA SER A 393 30.27 32.66 13.69
C SER A 393 29.68 31.26 13.91
N ARG A 394 29.50 30.47 12.85
CA ARG A 394 28.96 29.10 12.88
C ARG A 394 30.04 28.02 12.88
N LEU A 395 31.29 28.38 12.59
CA LEU A 395 32.42 27.45 12.53
C LEU A 395 32.68 26.73 13.85
N SER A 396 32.49 27.39 14.99
CA SER A 396 32.67 26.77 16.31
C SER A 396 31.66 25.65 16.56
N GLY A 397 30.40 25.86 16.18
CA GLY A 397 29.35 24.84 16.28
C GLY A 397 29.55 23.70 15.28
N LEU A 398 30.01 24.02 14.07
CA LEU A 398 30.34 23.02 13.06
C LEU A 398 31.52 22.15 13.49
N ARG A 399 32.54 22.74 14.10
CA ARG A 399 33.66 22.01 14.70
C ARG A 399 33.17 21.05 15.79
N ARG A 400 32.33 21.54 16.69
CA ARG A 400 31.73 20.72 17.76
C ARG A 400 30.87 19.58 17.22
N MET A 401 30.15 19.82 16.13
CA MET A 401 29.37 18.78 15.44
C MET A 401 30.27 17.67 14.89
N LEU A 402 31.42 18.02 14.30
CA LEU A 402 32.41 17.07 13.82
C LEU A 402 33.13 16.35 14.97
N GLU A 403 33.48 17.06 16.05
CA GLU A 403 34.03 16.46 17.29
C GLU A 403 33.07 15.41 17.86
N LEU A 404 31.78 15.75 17.97
CA LEU A 404 30.75 14.81 18.43
C LEU A 404 30.71 13.56 17.55
N ALA A 405 30.79 13.69 16.23
CA ALA A 405 30.78 12.54 15.33
C ALA A 405 32.01 11.63 15.53
N ILE A 406 33.19 12.22 15.75
CA ILE A 406 34.41 11.48 16.09
C ILE A 406 34.24 10.75 17.42
N GLU A 407 33.65 11.40 18.43
CA GLU A 407 33.33 10.79 19.73
C GLU A 407 32.34 9.62 19.61
N GLN A 408 31.42 9.65 18.63
CA GLN A 408 30.52 8.53 18.30
C GLN A 408 31.20 7.38 17.52
N GLY A 409 32.50 7.48 17.26
CA GLY A 409 33.30 6.44 16.59
C GLY A 409 33.40 6.58 15.06
N LEU A 410 32.92 7.69 14.48
CA LEU A 410 32.99 7.91 13.04
C LEU A 410 34.39 8.34 12.60
N GLN A 411 34.87 7.73 11.51
CA GLN A 411 36.06 8.19 10.80
C GLN A 411 35.65 9.27 9.78
N ILE A 412 36.23 10.47 9.89
CA ILE A 412 35.92 11.59 9.00
C ILE A 412 37.18 12.00 8.23
N VAL A 413 37.05 12.10 6.92
CA VAL A 413 38.06 12.68 6.02
C VAL A 413 37.49 13.98 5.48
N LEU A 414 38.14 15.10 5.79
CA LEU A 414 37.73 16.42 5.34
C LEU A 414 38.76 16.97 4.34
N LEU A 415 38.34 17.21 3.12
CA LEU A 415 39.09 17.94 2.11
C LEU A 415 38.55 19.38 2.10
N SER A 416 39.43 20.36 2.32
CA SER A 416 39.01 21.75 2.31
C SER A 416 40.09 22.68 1.75
N CYS A 417 39.65 23.68 1.00
CA CYS A 417 40.47 24.82 0.59
C CYS A 417 40.84 25.78 1.74
N THR A 418 40.30 25.57 2.94
CA THR A 418 40.53 26.41 4.14
C THR A 418 40.93 25.55 5.36
N PRO A 419 42.10 24.89 5.32
CA PRO A 419 42.50 23.91 6.35
C PRO A 419 42.67 24.53 7.75
N ASP A 420 43.05 25.80 7.83
CA ASP A 420 43.26 26.52 9.11
C ASP A 420 42.00 26.54 10.00
N LEU A 421 40.81 26.49 9.39
CA LEU A 421 39.54 26.49 10.12
C LEU A 421 39.31 25.19 10.91
N TYR A 422 39.96 24.11 10.49
CA TYR A 422 39.76 22.75 11.01
C TYR A 422 41.01 22.21 11.72
N ALA A 423 42.15 22.89 11.66
CA ALA A 423 43.40 22.51 12.33
C ALA A 423 43.23 22.10 13.82
N PRO A 424 42.36 22.75 14.63
CA PRO A 424 42.15 22.32 16.02
C PRO A 424 41.55 20.91 16.18
N LEU A 425 40.87 20.37 15.16
CA LEU A 425 40.32 19.00 15.19
C LEU A 425 41.44 17.94 15.10
N VAL A 426 42.49 18.24 14.34
CA VAL A 426 43.61 17.31 14.10
C VAL A 426 44.57 17.29 15.29
N GLN A 427 44.75 18.43 15.98
CA GLN A 427 45.63 18.50 17.15
C GLN A 427 45.08 17.75 18.38
N GLY A 428 43.79 17.42 18.41
CA GLY A 428 43.15 16.58 19.44
C GLY A 428 43.15 15.07 19.15
N GLY A 429 43.32 14.66 17.88
CA GLY A 429 43.32 13.27 17.43
C GLY A 429 44.58 12.96 16.62
N GLY A 430 45.57 12.34 17.26
CA GLY A 430 46.93 12.20 16.73
C GLY A 430 47.01 11.55 15.33
N MET A 431 47.48 12.33 14.35
CA MET A 431 48.61 12.10 13.44
C MET A 431 48.45 13.00 12.21
N GLU A 432 49.22 14.10 12.17
CA GLU A 432 49.38 14.93 10.96
C GLU A 432 50.28 14.19 9.96
N HIS A 433 49.72 13.77 8.82
CA HIS A 433 50.51 13.44 7.63
C HIS A 433 50.36 14.57 6.62
N HIS A 434 51.30 15.51 6.64
CA HIS A 434 51.48 16.46 5.55
C HIS A 434 51.96 15.73 4.30
N LEU A 435 51.07 15.57 3.32
CA LEU A 435 51.44 15.27 1.94
C LEU A 435 51.58 16.62 1.21
N GLU A 436 52.78 17.20 1.29
CA GLU A 436 53.17 18.27 0.37
C GLU A 436 53.31 17.69 -1.03
N SER A 437 52.65 18.32 -2.01
CA SER A 437 52.85 18.11 -3.45
C SER A 437 53.53 19.33 -4.04
#